data_AF-A0A950D3U6-F1
#
_entry.id   AF-A0A950D3U6-F1
#
_cell.length_a   1.000
_cell.length_b   1.000
_cell.length_c   1.000
_cell.angle_alpha   90.00
_cell.angle_beta   90.00
_cell.angle_gamma   90.00
#
_symmetry.space_group_name_H-M   'P 1'
#
loop_
_entity.id
_entity.type
_entity.pdbx_description
1 polymer ?
#
loop_
_entity_poly.entity_id
_entity_poly.type
_entity_poly.pdbx_seq_one_letter_code
_entity_poly.pdbx_strand_id
1 'polypeptide(L)'
;MPDPRWEALADILINHSTRLDAGETLLVECFDLEDTTLPRLLVQKAARKRAYPLVEIKDTRIVRELIKSGSEEQMRAWGGVELHRMERVQAYIALRGARNINEMADVPGEKMNLYNT
;
A
#
# COMPACT_ATOMS: atom_id res chain seq x y z
N MET A 1 -19.92 -9.45 -13.57
CA MET A 1 -18.55 -9.91 -13.84
C MET A 1 -17.71 -8.65 -14.03
N PRO A 2 -16.59 -8.48 -13.31
CA PRO A 2 -15.74 -7.30 -13.50
C PRO A 2 -15.22 -7.25 -14.96
N ASP A 3 -14.91 -6.04 -15.43
CA ASP A 3 -14.33 -5.83 -16.77
C ASP A 3 -13.11 -6.75 -16.96
N PRO A 4 -13.03 -7.52 -18.06
CA PRO A 4 -11.95 -8.48 -18.29
C PRO A 4 -10.55 -7.84 -18.30
N ARG A 5 -10.45 -6.53 -18.54
CA ARG A 5 -9.19 -5.79 -18.48
C ARG A 5 -8.60 -5.77 -17.07
N TRP A 6 -9.44 -5.80 -16.02
CA TRP A 6 -8.96 -5.86 -14.65
C TRP A 6 -8.31 -7.20 -14.32
N GLU A 7 -8.89 -8.30 -14.81
CA GLU A 7 -8.30 -9.64 -14.68
C GLU A 7 -6.95 -9.71 -15.38
N ALA A 8 -6.87 -9.21 -16.63
CA ALA A 8 -5.63 -9.17 -17.39
C ALA A 8 -4.54 -8.34 -16.69
N LEU A 9 -4.89 -7.16 -16.16
CA LEU A 9 -3.96 -6.34 -15.40
C LEU A 9 -3.47 -7.06 -14.14
N ALA A 10 -4.37 -7.66 -13.36
CA ALA A 10 -4.01 -8.40 -12.17
C ALA A 10 -3.09 -9.59 -12.50
N ASP A 11 -3.29 -10.27 -13.64
CA ASP A 11 -2.37 -11.33 -14.09
C ASP A 11 -0.98 -10.80 -14.43
N ILE A 12 -0.88 -9.65 -15.10
CA ILE A 12 0.41 -9.02 -15.40
C ILE A 12 1.14 -8.66 -14.10
N LEU A 13 0.43 -8.04 -13.15
CA LEU A 13 1.03 -7.59 -11.89
C LEU A 13 1.54 -8.78 -11.06
N ILE A 14 0.78 -9.87 -10.97
CA ILE A 14 1.15 -11.05 -10.19
C ILE A 14 2.21 -11.92 -10.89
N ASN A 15 2.12 -12.11 -12.20
CA ASN A 15 2.97 -13.09 -12.88
C ASN A 15 4.21 -12.47 -13.53
N HIS A 16 4.11 -11.25 -14.04
CA HIS A 16 5.21 -10.60 -14.75
C HIS A 16 5.93 -9.56 -13.88
N SER A 17 5.19 -8.62 -13.28
CA SER A 17 5.79 -7.51 -12.55
C SER A 17 6.40 -7.94 -11.21
N THR A 18 5.66 -8.71 -10.42
CA THR A 18 6.15 -9.22 -9.13
C THR A 18 6.82 -10.59 -9.26
N ARG A 19 6.47 -11.37 -10.29
CA ARG A 19 6.86 -12.79 -10.42
C ARG A 19 6.63 -13.55 -9.11
N LEU A 20 5.50 -13.29 -8.46
CA LEU A 20 5.20 -13.79 -7.13
C LEU A 20 5.13 -15.33 -7.13
N ASP A 21 5.88 -15.94 -6.22
CA ASP A 21 5.97 -17.39 -6.01
C ASP A 21 5.18 -17.89 -4.79
N ALA A 22 4.98 -19.20 -4.73
CA ALA A 22 4.31 -19.84 -3.60
C ALA A 22 5.11 -19.65 -2.31
N GLY A 23 4.43 -19.33 -1.21
CA GLY A 23 5.06 -19.07 0.08
C GLY A 23 5.65 -17.66 0.24
N GLU A 24 5.62 -16.83 -0.80
CA GLU A 24 6.01 -15.42 -0.71
C GLU A 24 4.88 -14.54 -0.19
N THR A 25 5.24 -13.49 0.54
CA THR A 25 4.30 -12.48 1.04
C THR A 25 4.20 -11.32 0.06
N LEU A 26 2.97 -11.02 -0.37
CA LEU A 26 2.64 -9.86 -1.20
C LEU A 26 1.96 -8.80 -0.33
N LEU A 27 2.49 -7.59 -0.25
CA LEU A 27 1.78 -6.44 0.31
C LEU A 27 1.10 -5.63 -0.79
N VAL A 28 -0.23 -5.49 -0.71
CA VAL A 28 -1.01 -4.58 -1.56
C VAL A 28 -1.39 -3.36 -0.73
N GLU A 29 -0.76 -2.23 -0.99
CA GLU A 29 -1.01 -0.98 -0.26
C GLU A 29 -1.77 0.02 -1.14
N CYS A 30 -2.98 0.37 -0.68
CA CYS A 30 -3.93 1.19 -1.41
C CYS A 30 -4.07 2.55 -0.73
N PHE A 31 -3.93 3.63 -1.49
CA PHE A 31 -4.21 4.99 -1.02
C PHE A 31 -5.43 5.54 -1.74
N ASP A 32 -6.39 6.10 -1.00
CA ASP A 32 -7.52 6.84 -1.54
C ASP A 32 -8.27 6.14 -2.69
N LEU A 33 -8.33 4.81 -2.65
CA LEU A 33 -8.84 3.99 -3.73
C LEU A 33 -10.32 3.66 -3.49
N GLU A 34 -11.21 4.25 -4.29
CA GLU A 34 -12.66 4.01 -4.20
C GLU A 34 -13.06 2.68 -4.86
N ASP A 35 -12.47 2.37 -6.02
CA ASP A 35 -12.71 1.09 -6.71
C ASP A 35 -11.77 0.00 -6.17
N THR A 36 -12.36 -0.95 -5.44
CA THR A 36 -11.64 -2.08 -4.83
C THR A 36 -11.51 -3.29 -5.77
N THR A 37 -11.90 -3.19 -7.04
CA THR A 37 -11.88 -4.30 -8.00
C THR A 37 -10.46 -4.87 -8.17
N LEU A 38 -9.47 -4.04 -8.48
CA LEU A 38 -8.10 -4.52 -8.69
C LEU A 38 -7.46 -5.09 -7.41
N PRO A 39 -7.51 -4.44 -6.23
CA PRO A 39 -7.00 -5.03 -4.98
C PRO A 39 -7.61 -6.40 -4.68
N ARG A 40 -8.93 -6.56 -4.87
CA ARG A 40 -9.62 -7.84 -4.68
C ARG A 40 -9.09 -8.92 -5.62
N LEU A 41 -8.86 -8.59 -6.89
CA LEU A 41 -8.30 -9.54 -7.85
C LEU A 41 -6.86 -9.93 -7.53
N LEU A 42 -6.03 -8.97 -7.10
CA LEU A 42 -4.65 -9.25 -6.68
C LEU A 42 -4.62 -10.23 -5.49
N VAL A 43 -5.45 -10.01 -4.47
CA VAL A 43 -5.58 -10.92 -3.33
C VAL A 43 -6.00 -12.32 -3.78
N GLN A 44 -7.02 -12.42 -4.63
CA GLN A 44 -7.51 -13.71 -5.12
C GLN A 44 -6.45 -14.46 -5.92
N LYS A 45 -5.73 -13.78 -6.83
CA LYS A 45 -4.70 -14.40 -7.66
C LYS A 45 -3.47 -14.81 -6.84
N ALA A 46 -3.02 -13.96 -5.91
CA ALA A 46 -1.94 -14.32 -4.99
C ALA A 46 -2.29 -15.56 -4.16
N ALA A 47 -3.49 -15.61 -3.57
CA ALA A 47 -3.96 -16.76 -2.81
C ALA A 47 -4.04 -18.04 -3.67
N ARG A 48 -4.49 -17.94 -4.93
CA ARG A 48 -4.50 -19.09 -5.87
C ARG A 48 -3.09 -19.63 -6.15
N LYS A 49 -2.06 -18.78 -6.12
CA LYS A 49 -0.64 -19.18 -6.25
C LYS A 49 -0.03 -19.68 -4.93
N ARG A 50 -0.83 -19.74 -3.85
CA ARG A 50 -0.37 -20.11 -2.49
C ARG A 50 0.67 -19.12 -1.93
N ALA A 51 0.64 -17.88 -2.39
CA ALA A 51 1.32 -16.76 -1.76
C ALA A 51 0.47 -16.20 -0.61
N TYR A 52 1.06 -15.33 0.22
CA TYR A 52 0.43 -14.74 1.39
C TYR A 52 0.13 -13.25 1.14
N PRO A 53 -1.07 -12.89 0.64
CA PRO A 53 -1.42 -11.50 0.43
C PRO A 53 -1.74 -10.80 1.77
N LEU A 54 -1.12 -9.64 1.98
CA LEU A 54 -1.45 -8.65 2.99
C LEU A 54 -2.02 -7.42 2.29
N VAL A 55 -2.99 -6.75 2.93
CA VAL A 55 -3.63 -5.56 2.38
C VAL A 55 -3.59 -4.45 3.40
N GLU A 56 -3.24 -3.25 2.94
CA GLU A 56 -3.39 -2.02 3.71
C GLU A 56 -4.15 -0.98 2.87
N ILE A 57 -5.07 -0.27 3.53
CA ILE A 57 -5.83 0.82 2.93
C ILE A 57 -5.57 2.06 3.76
N LYS A 58 -5.04 3.11 3.11
CA LYS A 58 -4.71 4.39 3.71
C LYS A 58 -5.60 5.47 3.11
N ASP A 59 -6.20 6.28 3.99
CA ASP A 59 -6.83 7.54 3.62
C ASP A 59 -5.79 8.64 3.83
N THR A 60 -5.43 9.36 2.77
CA THR A 60 -4.34 10.34 2.83
C THR A 60 -4.66 11.48 3.80
N ARG A 61 -5.95 11.78 4.03
CA ARG A 61 -6.38 12.80 5.01
C ARG A 61 -6.04 12.38 6.44
N ILE A 62 -6.20 11.10 6.76
CA ILE A 62 -5.84 10.55 8.07
C ILE A 62 -4.31 10.53 8.23
N VAL A 63 -3.61 10.07 7.19
CA VAL A 63 -2.14 10.08 7.15
C VAL A 63 -1.59 11.49 7.37
N ARG A 64 -2.17 12.49 6.71
CA ARG A 64 -1.83 13.91 6.88
C ARG A 64 -1.99 14.35 8.34
N GLU A 65 -3.11 14.05 8.99
CA GLU A 65 -3.31 14.41 10.41
C GLU A 65 -2.30 13.70 11.34
N LEU A 66 -1.98 12.43 11.06
CA LEU A 66 -0.94 11.70 11.81
C LEU A 66 0.43 12.38 11.70
N ILE A 67 0.82 12.80 10.50
CA ILE A 67 2.11 13.47 10.27
C ILE A 67 2.10 14.87 10.91
N LYS A 68 1.03 15.65 10.66
CA LYS A 68 0.94 17.04 11.10
C LYS A 68 0.97 17.17 12.63
N SER A 69 0.36 16.23 13.34
CA SER A 69 0.32 16.21 14.81
C SER A 69 1.42 15.37 15.46
N GLY A 70 2.13 14.52 14.71
CA GLY A 70 2.99 13.49 15.27
C GLY A 70 4.26 14.01 15.95
N SER A 71 4.67 13.33 17.03
CA SER A 71 5.97 13.52 17.68
C SER A 71 7.05 12.64 17.06
N GLU A 72 8.31 12.89 17.45
CA GLU A 72 9.45 12.09 17.00
C GLU A 72 9.34 10.63 17.46
N GLU A 73 8.89 10.41 18.69
CA GLU A 73 8.64 9.08 19.25
C GLU A 73 7.52 8.35 18.51
N GLN A 74 6.43 9.05 18.16
CA GLN A 74 5.35 8.48 17.37
C GLN A 74 5.83 8.07 15.98
N MET A 75 6.59 8.93 15.29
CA MET A 75 7.10 8.63 13.95
C MET A 75 8.08 7.46 13.96
N ARG A 76 8.98 7.39 14.97
CA ARG A 76 9.82 6.21 15.19
C ARG A 76 9.02 4.94 15.44
N ALA A 77 7.99 5.00 16.28
CA ALA A 77 7.15 3.85 16.56
C ALA A 77 6.40 3.36 15.32
N TRP A 78 5.84 4.30 14.55
CA TRP A 78 5.15 3.99 13.30
C TRP A 78 6.12 3.40 12.26
N GLY A 79 7.27 4.04 12.05
CA GLY A 79 8.33 3.52 11.17
C GLY A 79 8.81 2.13 11.56
N GLY A 80 8.89 1.82 12.86
CA GLY A 80 9.24 0.48 13.36
C GLY A 80 8.21 -0.60 12.96
N VAL A 81 6.91 -0.27 12.99
CA VAL A 81 5.86 -1.19 12.53
C VAL A 81 5.93 -1.40 11.02
N GLU A 82 6.11 -0.32 10.26
CA GLU A 82 6.26 -0.37 8.79
C GLU A 82 7.48 -1.18 8.37
N LEU A 83 8.64 -0.96 9.02
CA LEU A 83 9.87 -1.71 8.80
C LEU A 83 9.68 -3.20 9.09
N HIS A 84 9.13 -3.54 10.26
CA HIS A 84 8.88 -4.92 10.65
C HIS A 84 8.02 -5.68 9.64
N ARG A 85 7.01 -4.99 9.08
CA ARG A 85 6.18 -5.54 8.02
C ARG A 85 6.97 -5.73 6.73
N MET A 86 7.69 -4.71 6.28
CA MET A 86 8.44 -4.74 5.03
C MET A 86 9.55 -5.80 5.03
N GLU A 87 10.20 -6.07 6.17
CA GLU A 87 11.18 -7.16 6.32
C GLU A 87 10.62 -8.55 5.99
N ARG A 88 9.29 -8.72 6.05
CA ARG A 88 8.59 -9.99 5.80
C ARG A 88 7.94 -10.04 4.42
N VAL A 89 8.00 -8.97 3.64
CA VAL A 89 7.34 -8.83 2.34
C VAL A 89 8.34 -9.09 1.22
N GLN A 90 8.01 -10.01 0.30
CA GLN A 90 8.85 -10.33 -0.87
C GLN A 90 8.40 -9.55 -2.11
N ALA A 91 7.11 -9.22 -2.21
CA ALA A 91 6.56 -8.40 -3.28
C ALA A 91 5.66 -7.28 -2.74
N TYR A 92 5.73 -6.10 -3.34
CA TYR A 92 4.94 -4.96 -2.93
C TYR A 92 4.26 -4.31 -4.15
N ILE A 93 2.95 -4.09 -4.05
CA ILE A 93 2.15 -3.38 -5.05
C ILE A 93 1.50 -2.17 -4.40
N ALA A 94 1.91 -0.99 -4.85
CA ALA A 94 1.34 0.30 -4.52
C ALA A 94 0.20 0.66 -5.48
N LEU A 95 -1.02 0.81 -4.98
CA LEU A 95 -2.14 1.38 -5.73
C LEU A 95 -2.41 2.79 -5.20
N ARG A 96 -2.10 3.81 -6.01
CA ARG A 96 -2.23 5.22 -5.63
C ARG A 96 -3.44 5.83 -6.32
N GLY A 97 -4.55 5.92 -5.59
CA GLY A 97 -5.58 6.90 -5.86
C GLY A 97 -5.14 8.27 -5.34
N ALA A 98 -5.83 9.32 -5.78
CA ALA A 98 -5.67 10.65 -5.23
C ALA A 98 -7.01 11.38 -5.34
N ARG A 99 -7.71 11.54 -4.21
CA ARG A 99 -8.89 12.42 -4.18
C ARG A 99 -8.48 13.89 -4.29
N ASN A 100 -7.31 14.23 -3.75
CA ASN A 100 -6.73 15.55 -3.77
C ASN A 100 -5.20 15.45 -3.87
N ILE A 101 -4.61 16.00 -4.93
CA ILE A 101 -3.16 15.98 -5.13
C ILE A 101 -2.41 16.90 -4.16
N ASN A 102 -3.10 17.87 -3.55
CA ASN A 102 -2.54 18.83 -2.60
C ASN A 102 -2.82 18.45 -1.14
N GLU A 103 -3.20 17.20 -0.86
CA GLU A 103 -3.65 16.81 0.48
C GLU A 103 -2.59 17.08 1.56
N MET A 104 -1.31 16.91 1.24
CA MET A 104 -0.20 17.15 2.17
C MET A 104 0.31 18.60 2.18
N ALA A 105 -0.27 19.51 1.41
CA ALA A 105 0.33 20.82 1.11
C ALA A 105 0.49 21.74 2.33
N ASP A 106 -0.30 21.54 3.39
CA ASP A 106 -0.26 22.35 4.61
C ASP A 106 0.45 21.64 5.79
N VAL A 107 1.10 20.50 5.54
CA VAL A 107 1.95 19.85 6.53
C VAL A 107 3.25 20.66 6.67
N PRO A 108 3.64 21.12 7.87
CA PRO A 108 4.89 21.85 8.07
C PRO A 108 6.11 21.04 7.63
N GLY A 109 7.10 21.69 7.01
CA GLY A 109 8.29 21.02 6.49
C GLY A 109 9.05 20.20 7.53
N GLU A 110 9.13 20.68 8.77
CA GLU A 110 9.73 19.93 9.89
C GLU A 110 9.02 18.61 10.18
N LYS A 111 7.68 18.58 10.10
CA LYS A 111 6.87 17.36 10.31
C LYS A 111 7.04 16.40 9.14
N MET A 112 7.14 16.92 7.92
CA MET A 112 7.38 16.10 6.74
C MET A 112 8.78 15.47 6.77
N ASN A 113 9.80 16.22 7.20
CA ASN A 113 11.15 15.68 7.39
C ASN A 113 11.17 14.55 8.42
N LEU A 114 10.45 14.73 9.52
CA LEU A 114 10.34 13.70 10.55
C LEU A 114 9.67 12.43 10.03
N TYR A 115 8.64 12.56 9.19
CA TYR A 115 7.96 11.42 8.57
C TYR A 115 8.84 10.68 7.53
N ASN A 116 9.73 11.39 6.85
CA ASN A 116 10.60 10.83 5.81
C ASN A 116 11.92 10.23 6.34
N THR A 117 12.11 10.24 7.66
CA THR A 117 13.31 9.70 8.32
C THR A 117 13.10 8.23 8.71
#